data_AF-A0A1V5Q827-F1
#
_entry.id   AF-A0A1V5Q827-F1
#
_cell.length_a   1.000
_cell.length_b   1.000
_cell.length_c   1.000
_cell.angle_alpha   90.00
_cell.angle_beta   90.00
_cell.angle_gamma   90.00
#
_symmetry.space_group_name_H-M   'P 1'
#
loop_
_entity.id
_entity.type
_entity.pdbx_description
1 polymer ?
#
loop_
_entity_poly.entity_id
_entity_poly.type
_entity_poly.pdbx_seq_one_letter_code
_entity_poly.pdbx_strand_id
1 'polypeptide(L)'
;MEFSSEKYDEVFAKAVASTDDAEQTALYKECLQILSEEAASAYIQDLPSFVALNNKISGYKFYPIYAQDFASLYYIDEANN
;
A
#
# COMPACT_ATOMS: atom_id res chain seq x y z
N MET A 1 12.88 17.54 -11.72
CA MET A 1 12.92 16.51 -12.79
C MET A 1 11.49 16.09 -12.99
N GLU A 2 10.91 16.39 -14.14
CA GLU A 2 9.56 15.95 -14.51
C GLU A 2 9.75 14.67 -15.34
N PHE A 3 9.14 13.57 -14.90
CA PHE A 3 9.04 12.37 -15.73
C PHE A 3 7.85 12.54 -16.67
N SER A 4 8.03 12.26 -17.95
CA SER A 4 6.99 12.37 -18.98
C SER A 4 7.18 11.25 -19.99
N SER A 5 6.21 10.34 -20.09
CA SER A 5 6.26 9.20 -21.01
C SER A 5 4.85 8.94 -21.56
N GLU A 6 4.66 9.21 -22.86
CA GLU A 6 3.38 8.98 -23.55
C GLU A 6 2.95 7.50 -23.44
N LYS A 7 3.93 6.59 -23.51
CA LYS A 7 3.70 5.15 -23.35
C LYS A 7 3.18 4.82 -21.95
N TYR A 8 3.73 5.44 -20.91
CA TYR A 8 3.25 5.25 -19.55
C TYR A 8 1.80 5.76 -19.41
N ASP A 9 1.53 6.97 -19.90
CA ASP A 9 0.21 7.60 -19.80
C ASP A 9 -0.89 6.78 -20.50
N GLU A 10 -0.58 6.22 -21.67
CA GLU A 10 -1.50 5.35 -22.40
C GLU A 10 -1.85 4.05 -21.64
N VAL A 11 -0.84 3.38 -21.08
CA VAL A 11 -1.04 2.13 -20.33
C VAL A 11 -1.76 2.41 -19.02
N PHE A 12 -1.41 3.50 -18.34
CA PHE A 12 -2.06 3.92 -17.10
C PHE A 12 -3.55 4.26 -17.31
N ALA A 13 -3.89 4.98 -18.39
CA ALA A 13 -5.28 5.28 -18.73
C ALA A 13 -6.10 4.00 -18.97
N LYS A 14 -5.51 2.98 -19.62
CA LYS A 14 -6.15 1.67 -19.79
C LYS A 14 -6.34 0.94 -18.45
N ALA A 15 -5.34 0.97 -17.57
CA ALA A 15 -5.42 0.34 -16.26
C ALA A 15 -6.57 0.92 -15.42
N VAL A 16 -6.71 2.26 -15.41
CA VAL A 16 -7.77 2.98 -14.70
C VAL A 16 -9.16 2.68 -15.28
N ALA A 17 -9.26 2.47 -16.59
CA ALA A 17 -10.52 2.18 -17.28
C ALA A 17 -10.95 0.71 -17.23
N SER A 18 -10.02 -0.23 -16.99
CA SER A 18 -10.35 -1.66 -16.92
C SER A 18 -11.20 -1.98 -15.69
N THR A 19 -12.22 -2.83 -15.89
CA THR A 19 -13.09 -3.36 -14.84
C THR A 19 -12.77 -4.81 -14.48
N ASP A 20 -11.85 -5.44 -15.20
CA ASP A 20 -11.37 -6.79 -14.91
C ASP A 20 -10.10 -6.73 -14.04
N ASP A 21 -10.14 -7.39 -12.89
CA ASP A 21 -9.06 -7.32 -11.90
C ASP A 21 -7.72 -7.88 -12.42
N ALA A 22 -7.78 -8.95 -13.21
CA ALA A 22 -6.59 -9.59 -13.76
C ALA A 22 -5.96 -8.74 -14.87
N GLU A 23 -6.76 -8.17 -15.76
CA GLU A 23 -6.33 -7.23 -16.78
C GLU A 23 -5.75 -5.96 -16.15
N GLN A 24 -6.44 -5.35 -15.19
CA GLN A 24 -5.97 -4.18 -14.48
C GLN A 24 -4.62 -4.44 -13.78
N THR A 25 -4.48 -5.60 -13.13
CA THR A 25 -3.21 -6.02 -12.51
C THR A 25 -2.08 -6.15 -13.54
N ALA A 26 -2.36 -6.69 -14.72
CA ALA A 26 -1.36 -6.83 -15.78
C ALA A 26 -0.90 -5.46 -16.31
N LEU A 27 -1.84 -4.54 -16.53
CA LEU A 27 -1.55 -3.18 -16.98
C LEU A 27 -0.72 -2.39 -15.97
N TYR A 28 -1.00 -2.51 -14.66
CA TYR A 28 -0.17 -1.87 -13.63
C TYR A 28 1.26 -2.44 -13.57
N LYS A 29 1.45 -3.74 -13.84
CA LYS A 29 2.79 -4.33 -13.94
C LYS A 29 3.55 -3.78 -15.15
N GLU A 30 2.87 -3.56 -16.27
CA GLU A 30 3.45 -2.92 -17.45
C GLU A 30 3.87 -1.46 -17.15
N CYS A 31 3.03 -0.69 -16.45
CA CYS A 31 3.40 0.65 -15.96
C CYS A 31 4.67 0.63 -15.10
N LEU A 32 4.78 -0.32 -14.15
CA LEU A 32 5.97 -0.46 -13.30
C LEU A 32 7.23 -0.82 -14.10
N GLN A 33 7.08 -1.65 -15.13
CA GLN A 33 8.17 -1.99 -16.03
C GLN A 33 8.69 -0.75 -16.78
N ILE A 34 7.79 0.07 -17.33
CA ILE A 34 8.15 1.33 -18.02
C ILE A 34 8.91 2.27 -17.07
N LEU A 35 8.42 2.46 -15.84
CA LEU A 35 9.10 3.31 -14.84
C LEU A 35 10.50 2.80 -14.46
N SER A 36 10.67 1.48 -14.42
CA SER A 36 11.94 0.83 -14.10
C SER A 36 12.93 0.93 -15.25
N GLU A 37 12.48 0.72 -16.49
CA GLU A 37 13.30 0.81 -17.71
C GLU A 37 13.75 2.26 -18.00
N GLU A 38 12.87 3.23 -17.77
CA GLU A 38 13.16 4.66 -18.00
C GLU A 38 13.86 5.32 -16.80
N ALA A 39 14.26 4.54 -15.78
CA ALA A 39 14.97 4.97 -14.58
C ALA A 39 14.27 6.12 -13.81
N ALA A 40 12.95 6.22 -13.91
CA ALA A 40 12.15 7.24 -13.25
C ALA A 40 11.87 6.90 -11.78
N SER A 41 11.76 5.61 -11.46
CA SER A 41 11.56 5.10 -10.11
C SER A 41 11.96 3.62 -10.05
N ALA A 42 12.67 3.21 -8.99
CA ALA A 42 12.95 1.82 -8.70
C ALA A 42 12.37 1.48 -7.33
N TYR A 43 11.62 0.38 -7.26
CA TYR A 43 11.15 -0.13 -5.99
C TYR A 43 12.33 -0.70 -5.19
N ILE A 44 12.56 -0.18 -3.98
CA ILE A 44 13.71 -0.57 -3.15
C ILE A 44 13.29 -1.51 -2.01
N GLN A 45 12.26 -1.15 -1.24
CA GLN A 45 11.76 -1.98 -0.14
C GLN A 45 10.36 -1.56 0.33
N ASP A 46 9.61 -2.51 0.88
CA ASP A 46 8.47 -2.25 1.76
C ASP A 46 8.96 -2.24 3.20
N LEU A 47 8.72 -1.15 3.92
CA LEU A 47 9.18 -1.02 5.31
C LEU A 47 8.21 -1.75 6.24
N PRO A 48 8.69 -2.65 7.11
CA PRO A 48 7.83 -3.27 8.10
C PRO A 48 7.23 -2.18 9.00
N SER A 49 5.91 -2.21 9.14
CA SER A 49 5.20 -1.30 10.02
C SER A 49 5.08 -1.95 11.41
N PHE A 50 5.66 -1.31 12.42
CA PHE A 50 5.66 -1.80 13.80
C PHE A 50 4.80 -0.91 14.68
N VAL A 51 3.98 -1.53 15.54
CA VAL A 51 3.16 -0.82 16.51
C VAL A 51 3.34 -1.46 17.88
N ALA A 52 3.76 -0.65 18.84
CA ALA A 52 3.87 -1.06 20.23
C ALA A 52 2.59 -0.67 20.97
N LEU A 53 2.00 -1.64 21.69
CA LEU A 53 0.80 -1.44 22.50
C LEU A 53 1.11 -1.75 23.95
N ASN A 54 0.48 -1.00 24.85
CA ASN A 54 0.49 -1.34 26.27
C ASN A 54 -0.25 -2.67 26.47
N ASN A 55 0.25 -3.55 27.36
CA ASN A 55 -0.36 -4.84 27.66
C ASN A 55 -1.78 -4.75 28.25
N LYS A 56 -2.21 -3.56 28.67
CA LYS A 56 -3.57 -3.27 29.15
C LYS A 56 -4.52 -2.82 28.05
N ILE A 57 -4.09 -2.76 26.78
CA ILE A 57 -4.89 -2.30 25.65
C ILE A 57 -5.10 -3.45 24.67
N SER A 58 -6.35 -3.70 24.31
CA SER A 58 -6.75 -4.68 23.28
C SER A 58 -7.62 -4.02 22.21
N GLY A 59 -7.98 -4.78 21.17
CA GLY A 59 -8.83 -4.33 20.07
C GLY A 59 -8.10 -3.64 18.91
N TYR A 60 -6.76 -3.58 18.96
CA TYR A 60 -5.97 -2.98 17.88
C TYR A 60 -6.09 -3.77 16.58
N LYS A 61 -6.36 -3.05 15.48
CA LYS A 61 -6.42 -3.58 14.13
C LYS A 61 -5.29 -2.98 13.30
N PHE A 62 -4.53 -3.85 12.65
CA PHE A 62 -3.49 -3.43 11.74
C PHE A 62 -4.09 -3.13 10.36
N TYR A 63 -3.94 -1.91 9.88
CA TYR A 63 -4.40 -1.52 8.56
C TYR A 63 -3.23 -1.52 7.55
N PRO A 64 -3.46 -1.88 6.28
CA PRO A 64 -2.43 -1.81 5.22
C PRO A 64 -1.94 -0.39 4.92
N ILE A 65 -2.60 0.63 5.49
CA ILE A 65 -2.24 2.04 5.40
C ILE A 65 -1.80 2.54 6.78
N TYR A 66 -1.04 3.64 6.82
CA TYR A 66 -0.58 4.30 8.06
C TYR A 66 -1.72 5.01 8.81
N ALA A 67 -2.79 4.29 9.12
CA ALA A 67 -3.92 4.76 9.91
C ALA A 67 -4.01 3.98 11.22
N GLN A 68 -4.32 4.69 12.30
CA GLN A 68 -4.56 4.12 13.62
C GLN A 68 -6.01 4.37 14.00
N ASP A 69 -6.80 3.29 14.09
CA ASP A 69 -8.18 3.34 14.55
C ASP A 69 -8.23 3.18 16.07
N PHE A 70 -8.38 4.31 16.76
CA PHE A 70 -8.52 4.32 18.22
C PHE A 70 -9.92 3.91 18.69
N ALA A 71 -10.94 3.94 17.83
CA ALA A 71 -12.32 3.63 18.24
C ALA A 71 -12.51 2.14 18.54
N SER A 72 -11.71 1.28 17.92
CA SER A 72 -11.70 -0.17 18.19
C SER A 72 -10.95 -0.54 19.48
N LEU A 73 -10.24 0.40 20.12
CA LEU A 73 -9.41 0.10 21.30
C LEU A 73 -10.21 0.13 22.60
N TYR A 74 -9.83 -0.74 23.52
CA TYR A 74 -10.38 -0.78 24.87
C TYR A 74 -9.37 -1.30 25.87
N TYR A 75 -9.55 -0.90 27.14
CA TYR A 75 -8.75 -1.42 28.24
C TYR A 75 -9.20 -2.83 28.62
N ILE A 76 -8.22 -3.68 28.94
CA ILE A 76 -8.44 -4.98 29.55
C ILE A 76 -7.93 -4.94 30.99
N ASP A 77 -8.70 -5.51 31.92
CA ASP A 77 -8.20 -5.75 33.28
C ASP A 77 -7.09 -6.79 33.22
N GLU A 78 -6.03 -6.61 34.01
CA GLU A 78 -4.90 -7.53 34.07
C GLU A 78 -5.41 -8.97 34.27
N ALA A 79 -5.07 -9.88 33.34
CA ALA A 79 -5.13 -11.30 33.66
C ALA A 79 -4.17 -11.50 34.84
N ASN A 80 -4.74 -11.67 36.03
CA ASN A 80 -4.04 -11.93 37.28
C ASN A 80 -2.88 -12.90 37.03
N ASN A 81 -1.64 -12.41 37.17
CA ASN A 81 -0.45 -13.26 37.34
C ASN A 81 -0.39 -13.73 38.79
#